data_AF-A0A9P6B1T4-F1
#
_entry.id   AF-A0A9P6B1T4-F1
#
_cell.length_a   1.000
_cell.length_b   1.000
_cell.length_c   1.000
_cell.angle_alpha   90.00
_cell.angle_beta   90.00
_cell.angle_gamma   90.00
#
_symmetry.space_group_name_H-M   'P 1'
#
loop_
_entity.id
_entity.type
_entity.pdbx_description
1 polymer ?
#
loop_
_entity_poly.entity_id
_entity_poly.type
_entity_poly.pdbx_seq_one_letter_code
_entity_poly.pdbx_strand_id
1 'polypeptide(L)'
;MGVKAVVEAIHEPPQEGELDGLSLDLPWEDEERVVQMAHAAGLQVVGLVFTDLTPNPEDKTKTLCKRHQSSFFISSLEASFAAREQLNHPLRTKSSPTGIYSSRLVTAVLSGTPDGGIDLACYMASEQACAMVDADMIEPTVDPGTVRIKLESEGEGRYVPDVFFTYTNEYGIQVKQSAKPCFPVEYLLVNVTHGFPTVPAPLFRTPKPFPVENRPFTEQQDPAVVFGEIRRLGASKLCKSTNANGSSKEQGELRKSVALFLNDWHLIAFLPNMGILSEDEVKLIARTSGSPALLEDASVLDPLLDCDGWRTLMTIAQESEPPRPATAPVSAFDHDGFEAPPDSFDVVEGGGSSGSGAICPHCTFENHGARTDCEVCGLPL
;
A
#
# COMPACT_ATOMS: atom_id res chain seq x y z
N MET A 1 -4.70 31.32 -7.93
CA MET A 1 -3.65 30.79 -7.04
C MET A 1 -4.00 29.36 -6.68
N GLY A 2 -3.93 28.43 -7.64
CA GLY A 2 -4.27 27.02 -7.39
C GLY A 2 -3.16 26.32 -6.61
N VAL A 3 -3.55 25.38 -5.76
CA VAL A 3 -2.63 24.46 -5.06
C VAL A 3 -2.94 23.06 -5.57
N LYS A 4 -1.90 22.24 -5.77
CA LYS A 4 -2.04 20.84 -6.13
C LYS A 4 -1.24 19.98 -5.15
N ALA A 5 -1.76 18.82 -4.81
CA ALA A 5 -0.98 17.73 -4.21
C ALA A 5 -0.31 16.96 -5.34
N VAL A 6 1.00 16.69 -5.20
CA VAL A 6 1.75 15.82 -6.12
C VAL A 6 2.06 14.55 -5.34
N VAL A 7 1.55 13.43 -5.83
CA VAL A 7 1.72 12.11 -5.20
C VAL A 7 2.93 11.43 -5.85
N GLU A 8 3.93 11.10 -5.04
CA GLU A 8 5.16 10.43 -5.50
C GLU A 8 5.20 8.95 -5.11
N ALA A 9 4.52 8.56 -4.04
CA ALA A 9 4.39 7.19 -3.57
C ALA A 9 3.06 7.01 -2.82
N ILE A 10 2.59 5.77 -2.74
CA ILE A 10 1.44 5.35 -1.92
C ILE A 10 1.99 4.36 -0.90
N HIS A 11 1.74 4.60 0.38
CA HIS A 11 2.11 3.67 1.44
C HIS A 11 0.85 2.99 1.97
N GLU A 12 0.87 1.67 2.07
CA GLU A 12 -0.29 0.88 2.50
C GLU A 12 -0.18 0.60 4.00
N PRO A 13 -1.06 1.15 4.86
CA PRO A 13 -1.06 0.80 6.28
C PRO A 13 -1.59 -0.63 6.49
N PRO A 14 -1.38 -1.23 7.68
CA PRO A 14 -1.99 -2.51 8.05
C PRO A 14 -3.51 -2.44 7.89
N GLN A 15 -4.06 -3.33 7.08
CA GLN A 15 -5.47 -3.35 6.73
C GLN A 15 -5.94 -4.76 6.37
N GLU A 16 -7.22 -5.01 6.59
CA GLU A 16 -7.92 -6.22 6.18
C GLU A 16 -8.92 -5.86 5.08
N GLY A 17 -8.68 -6.38 3.87
CA GLY A 17 -9.55 -6.17 2.72
C GLY A 17 -10.70 -7.17 2.67
N GLU A 18 -11.91 -6.67 2.45
CA GLU A 18 -13.13 -7.45 2.25
C GLU A 18 -13.66 -7.28 0.81
N LEU A 19 -14.69 -8.05 0.45
CA LEU A 19 -15.29 -7.95 -0.89
C LEU A 19 -15.96 -6.60 -1.17
N ASP A 20 -16.50 -5.96 -0.13
CA ASP A 20 -17.30 -4.73 -0.19
C ASP A 20 -16.82 -3.65 0.79
N GLY A 21 -15.60 -3.79 1.31
CA GLY A 21 -15.03 -2.82 2.24
C GLY A 21 -13.59 -3.13 2.62
N LEU A 22 -13.08 -2.36 3.59
CA LEU A 22 -11.80 -2.63 4.24
C LEU A 22 -11.88 -2.16 5.68
N SER A 23 -11.12 -2.81 6.56
CA SER A 23 -10.91 -2.40 7.94
C SER A 23 -9.45 -2.02 8.15
N LEU A 24 -9.22 -0.92 8.85
CA LEU A 24 -7.88 -0.47 9.24
C LEU A 24 -7.60 -0.87 10.69
N ASP A 25 -6.39 -1.35 10.94
CA ASP A 25 -5.93 -1.58 12.32
C ASP A 25 -5.46 -0.26 12.92
N LEU A 26 -6.36 0.41 13.65
CA LEU A 26 -6.10 1.68 14.33
C LEU A 26 -5.93 1.47 15.84
N PRO A 27 -4.92 2.09 16.49
CA PRO A 27 -3.94 3.03 15.92
C PRO A 27 -2.85 2.34 15.08
N TRP A 28 -2.40 3.00 14.01
CA TRP A 28 -1.28 2.53 13.21
C TRP A 28 0.03 2.80 13.95
N GLU A 29 0.56 1.77 14.63
CA GLU A 29 1.74 1.90 15.50
C GLU A 29 2.98 2.47 14.80
N ASP A 30 3.11 2.21 13.49
CA ASP A 30 4.29 2.53 12.70
C ASP A 30 4.16 3.86 11.91
N GLU A 31 3.01 4.54 12.02
CA GLU A 31 2.70 5.76 11.28
C GLU A 31 3.76 6.85 11.51
N GLU A 32 4.13 7.11 12.76
CA GLU A 32 5.05 8.19 13.11
C GLU A 32 6.41 8.00 12.43
N ARG A 33 6.93 6.77 12.41
CA ARG A 33 8.20 6.45 11.77
C ARG A 33 8.14 6.72 10.27
N VAL A 34 7.07 6.26 9.62
CA VAL A 34 6.85 6.44 8.17
C VAL A 34 6.72 7.92 7.82
N VAL A 35 5.99 8.70 8.62
CA VAL A 35 5.84 10.16 8.44
C VAL A 35 7.18 10.89 8.61
N GLN A 36 7.96 10.56 9.65
CA GLN A 36 9.28 11.16 9.85
C GLN A 36 10.24 10.83 8.70
N MET A 37 10.18 9.61 8.18
CA MET A 37 10.97 9.19 7.02
C MET A 37 10.54 9.91 5.74
N ALA A 38 9.23 10.06 5.51
CA ALA A 38 8.69 10.85 4.40
C ALA A 38 9.23 12.29 4.46
N HIS A 39 9.18 12.92 5.64
CA HIS A 39 9.75 14.25 5.84
C HIS A 39 11.25 14.32 5.57
N ALA A 40 12.02 13.30 5.98
CA ALA A 40 13.45 13.22 5.67
C ALA A 40 13.72 13.12 4.16
N ALA A 41 12.84 12.44 3.41
CA ALA A 41 12.86 12.36 1.95
C ALA A 41 12.31 13.61 1.23
N GLY A 42 11.89 14.65 1.97
CA GLY A 42 11.28 15.86 1.39
C GLY A 42 9.81 15.69 0.98
N LEU A 43 9.16 14.63 1.46
CA LEU A 43 7.76 14.30 1.24
C LEU A 43 6.92 14.65 2.47
N GLN A 44 5.60 14.57 2.31
CA GLN A 44 4.62 14.67 3.39
C GLN A 44 3.38 13.87 3.00
N VAL A 45 2.57 13.48 3.98
CA VAL A 45 1.25 12.90 3.71
C VAL A 45 0.36 13.96 3.11
N VAL A 46 -0.16 13.71 1.91
CA VAL A 46 -1.00 14.65 1.15
C VAL A 46 -2.43 14.18 0.97
N GLY A 47 -2.73 12.93 1.32
CA GLY A 47 -4.03 12.34 1.06
C GLY A 47 -4.09 10.87 1.38
N LEU A 48 -5.29 10.33 1.22
CA LEU A 48 -5.61 8.92 1.31
C LEU A 48 -6.29 8.48 0.03
N VAL A 49 -6.10 7.22 -0.34
CA VAL A 49 -6.69 6.63 -1.54
C VAL A 49 -7.26 5.25 -1.22
N PHE A 50 -8.44 4.96 -1.74
CA PHE A 50 -9.04 3.63 -1.63
C PHE A 50 -9.76 3.24 -2.93
N THR A 51 -10.02 1.94 -3.07
CA THR A 51 -10.60 1.35 -4.27
C THR A 51 -12.02 0.88 -4.03
N ASP A 52 -12.89 1.09 -5.00
CA ASP A 52 -14.24 0.55 -5.05
C ASP A 52 -14.50 -0.07 -6.43
N LEU A 53 -13.82 -1.19 -6.69
CA LEU A 53 -13.77 -1.85 -7.97
C LEU A 53 -14.50 -3.20 -7.90
N THR A 54 -15.47 -3.38 -8.79
CA THR A 54 -16.16 -4.67 -8.95
C THR A 54 -16.14 -5.03 -10.43
N PRO A 55 -15.50 -6.14 -10.82
CA PRO A 55 -15.50 -6.60 -12.21
C PRO A 55 -16.93 -6.85 -12.70
N ASN A 56 -17.20 -6.52 -13.97
CA ASN A 56 -18.48 -6.82 -14.58
C ASN A 56 -18.61 -8.36 -14.75
N PRO A 57 -19.71 -8.98 -14.28
CA PRO A 57 -19.92 -10.43 -14.41
C PRO A 57 -19.88 -10.94 -15.86
N GLU A 58 -20.32 -10.13 -16.83
CA GLU A 58 -20.37 -10.50 -18.25
C GLU A 58 -19.03 -10.29 -18.97
N ASP A 59 -18.27 -9.28 -18.55
CA ASP A 59 -16.96 -8.93 -19.12
C ASP A 59 -16.00 -8.52 -18.01
N LYS A 60 -15.17 -9.48 -17.56
CA LYS A 60 -14.21 -9.27 -16.47
C LYS A 60 -13.14 -8.22 -16.78
N THR A 61 -13.01 -7.76 -18.02
CA THR A 61 -12.09 -6.67 -18.38
C THR A 61 -12.67 -5.29 -18.05
N LYS A 62 -13.97 -5.21 -17.75
CA LYS A 62 -14.68 -3.99 -17.39
C LYS A 62 -15.05 -3.97 -15.92
N THR A 63 -15.21 -2.76 -15.39
CA THR A 63 -15.63 -2.51 -14.01
C THR A 63 -17.05 -1.94 -13.98
N LEU A 64 -17.85 -2.31 -12.98
CA LEU A 64 -19.17 -1.74 -12.77
C LEU A 64 -19.09 -0.27 -12.32
N CYS A 65 -19.90 0.60 -12.93
CA CYS A 65 -20.06 1.98 -12.48
C CYS A 65 -21.02 2.06 -11.30
N LYS A 66 -20.49 1.96 -10.09
CA LYS A 66 -21.28 2.00 -8.84
C LYS A 66 -21.56 3.42 -8.35
N ARG A 67 -20.67 4.36 -8.66
CA ARG A 67 -20.67 5.74 -8.18
C ARG A 67 -21.08 6.71 -9.28
N HIS A 68 -22.30 7.21 -9.22
CA HIS A 68 -22.88 8.11 -10.22
C HIS A 68 -24.03 8.94 -9.64
N GLN A 69 -24.58 9.86 -10.42
CA GLN A 69 -25.63 10.80 -9.97
C GLN A 69 -26.88 10.13 -9.37
N SER A 70 -27.26 8.93 -9.82
CA SER A 70 -28.40 8.18 -9.26
C SER A 70 -28.04 7.22 -8.12
N SER A 71 -26.82 7.27 -7.59
CA SER A 71 -26.37 6.49 -6.43
C SER A 71 -25.73 7.42 -5.40
N PHE A 72 -24.41 7.39 -5.25
CA PHE A 72 -23.62 8.26 -4.42
C PHE A 72 -22.22 8.36 -5.00
N PHE A 73 -21.51 9.46 -4.70
CA PHE A 73 -20.10 9.63 -5.09
C PHE A 73 -19.15 9.21 -3.97
N ILE A 74 -19.49 9.58 -2.74
CA ILE A 74 -18.80 9.26 -1.49
C ILE A 74 -19.89 8.87 -0.49
N SER A 75 -19.68 7.78 0.25
CA SER A 75 -20.65 7.35 1.26
C SER A 75 -20.57 8.24 2.51
N SER A 76 -21.63 8.28 3.32
CA SER A 76 -21.62 9.02 4.60
C SER A 76 -20.56 8.51 5.59
N LEU A 77 -20.20 7.22 5.53
CA LEU A 77 -19.08 6.67 6.27
C LEU A 77 -17.74 7.20 5.76
N GLU A 78 -17.51 7.15 4.44
CA GLU A 78 -16.28 7.65 3.81
C GLU A 78 -16.11 9.16 4.03
N ALA A 79 -17.18 9.95 3.95
CA ALA A 79 -17.14 11.39 4.22
C ALA A 79 -16.79 11.68 5.69
N SER A 80 -17.33 10.90 6.63
CA SER A 80 -17.01 11.04 8.05
C SER A 80 -15.55 10.63 8.34
N PHE A 81 -15.08 9.58 7.68
CA PHE A 81 -13.69 9.13 7.74
C PHE A 81 -12.73 10.21 7.18
N ALA A 82 -13.01 10.73 5.99
CA ALA A 82 -12.23 11.82 5.38
C ALA A 82 -12.18 13.08 6.27
N ALA A 83 -13.30 13.44 6.89
CA ALA A 83 -13.36 14.56 7.83
C ALA A 83 -12.51 14.32 9.08
N ARG A 84 -12.51 13.10 9.63
CA ARG A 84 -11.66 12.70 10.76
C ARG A 84 -10.17 12.78 10.38
N GLU A 85 -9.80 12.25 9.23
CA GLU A 85 -8.42 12.28 8.75
C GLU A 85 -7.92 13.71 8.48
N GLN A 86 -8.78 14.58 7.96
CA GLN A 86 -8.47 16.01 7.84
C GLN A 86 -8.25 16.69 9.20
N LEU A 87 -9.03 16.35 10.23
CA LEU A 87 -8.84 16.88 11.59
C LEU A 87 -7.51 16.43 12.20
N ASN A 88 -7.08 15.19 11.91
CA ASN A 88 -5.78 14.65 12.33
C ASN A 88 -4.60 15.31 11.59
N HIS A 89 -4.85 15.95 10.45
CA HIS A 89 -3.84 16.59 9.61
C HIS A 89 -4.10 18.10 9.40
N PRO A 90 -4.02 18.93 10.47
CA PRO A 90 -4.35 20.34 10.41
C PRO A 90 -3.31 21.17 9.63
N LEU A 91 -3.78 22.12 8.81
CA LEU A 91 -2.91 23.09 8.16
C LEU A 91 -2.55 24.24 9.10
N ARG A 92 -1.26 24.37 9.41
CA ARG A 92 -0.71 25.51 10.17
C ARG A 92 -0.64 26.75 9.28
N THR A 93 -1.20 27.86 9.74
CA THR A 93 -1.21 29.13 9.00
C THR A 93 -1.25 30.35 9.92
N LYS A 94 -0.52 31.40 9.53
CA LYS A 94 -0.52 32.69 10.24
C LYS A 94 -1.79 33.51 10.00
N SER A 95 -2.58 33.14 8.98
CA SER A 95 -3.81 33.84 8.62
C SER A 95 -5.01 33.44 9.48
N SER A 96 -4.86 32.42 10.33
CA SER A 96 -5.88 31.98 11.27
C SER A 96 -5.57 32.51 12.67
N PRO A 97 -6.56 33.00 13.44
CA PRO A 97 -6.35 33.43 14.82
C PRO A 97 -5.88 32.30 15.74
N THR A 98 -6.25 31.05 15.44
CA THR A 98 -5.82 29.86 16.20
C THR A 98 -4.47 29.32 15.72
N GLY A 99 -3.88 29.88 14.66
CA GLY A 99 -2.67 29.37 14.02
C GLY A 99 -2.87 28.13 13.14
N ILE A 100 -4.09 27.61 13.08
CA ILE A 100 -4.49 26.42 12.31
C ILE A 100 -5.78 26.72 11.56
N TYR A 101 -5.93 26.24 10.33
CA TYR A 101 -7.19 26.36 9.58
C TYR A 101 -7.35 25.22 8.58
N SER A 102 -8.40 24.41 8.78
CA SER A 102 -8.75 23.30 7.91
C SER A 102 -7.58 22.33 7.64
N SER A 103 -7.65 21.59 6.53
CA SER A 103 -6.63 20.65 6.08
C SER A 103 -6.34 20.79 4.59
N ARG A 104 -5.22 20.19 4.14
CA ARG A 104 -4.90 20.01 2.71
C ARG A 104 -4.95 18.54 2.28
N LEU A 105 -5.38 17.66 3.18
CA LEU A 105 -5.45 16.23 2.93
C LEU A 105 -6.58 15.94 1.94
N VAL A 106 -6.26 15.27 0.84
CA VAL A 106 -7.20 14.91 -0.22
C VAL A 106 -7.64 13.45 -0.07
N THR A 107 -8.91 13.16 -0.32
CA THR A 107 -9.45 11.81 -0.39
C THR A 107 -9.67 11.42 -1.85
N ALA A 108 -9.00 10.37 -2.29
CA ALA A 108 -9.05 9.85 -3.65
C ALA A 108 -9.77 8.50 -3.68
N VAL A 109 -10.69 8.31 -4.63
CA VAL A 109 -11.42 7.05 -4.81
C VAL A 109 -11.22 6.55 -6.22
N LEU A 110 -10.74 5.32 -6.37
CA LEU A 110 -10.69 4.63 -7.66
C LEU A 110 -11.95 3.79 -7.82
N SER A 111 -12.75 4.08 -8.85
CA SER A 111 -13.99 3.33 -9.12
C SER A 111 -14.23 3.18 -10.63
N GLY A 112 -15.25 2.39 -10.98
CA GLY A 112 -15.62 2.12 -12.37
C GLY A 112 -16.30 3.31 -13.04
N THR A 113 -15.92 3.61 -14.29
CA THR A 113 -16.58 4.64 -15.11
C THR A 113 -17.81 4.07 -15.84
N PRO A 114 -18.72 4.93 -16.34
CA PRO A 114 -19.85 4.48 -17.17
C PRO A 114 -19.44 3.67 -18.41
N ASP A 115 -18.24 3.91 -18.93
CA ASP A 115 -17.66 3.19 -20.08
C ASP A 115 -17.06 1.83 -19.70
N GLY A 116 -17.07 1.47 -18.41
CA GLY A 116 -16.50 0.24 -17.87
C GLY A 116 -14.99 0.30 -17.60
N GLY A 117 -14.38 1.48 -17.73
CA GLY A 117 -12.98 1.72 -17.35
C GLY A 117 -12.81 1.97 -15.86
N ILE A 118 -11.60 2.35 -15.45
CA ILE A 118 -11.26 2.76 -14.08
C ILE A 118 -10.83 4.22 -14.14
N ASP A 119 -11.39 5.05 -13.27
CA ASP A 119 -10.97 6.45 -13.11
C ASP A 119 -10.93 6.82 -11.62
N LEU A 120 -10.21 7.90 -11.35
CA LEU A 120 -10.06 8.50 -10.05
C LEU A 120 -11.09 9.61 -9.86
N ALA A 121 -11.64 9.72 -8.65
CA ALA A 121 -12.38 10.90 -8.23
C ALA A 121 -11.82 11.41 -6.91
N CYS A 122 -11.52 12.71 -6.82
CA CYS A 122 -10.89 13.32 -5.66
C CYS A 122 -11.84 14.29 -4.96
N TYR A 123 -11.87 14.21 -3.64
CA TYR A 123 -12.74 14.99 -2.77
C TYR A 123 -11.96 15.50 -1.56
N MET A 124 -12.51 16.54 -0.93
CA MET A 124 -12.16 16.97 0.43
C MET A 124 -13.45 17.12 1.23
N ALA A 125 -13.38 16.79 2.52
CA ALA A 125 -14.43 17.17 3.45
C ALA A 125 -14.40 18.69 3.63
N SER A 126 -15.57 19.32 3.58
CA SER A 126 -15.73 20.74 3.87
C SER A 126 -15.37 21.03 5.33
N GLU A 127 -15.00 22.27 5.62
CA GLU A 127 -14.71 22.66 7.01
C GLU A 127 -15.92 22.49 7.93
N GLN A 128 -17.12 22.66 7.40
CA GLN A 128 -18.36 22.39 8.13
C GLN A 128 -18.51 20.90 8.47
N ALA A 129 -18.14 20.01 7.55
CA ALA A 129 -18.13 18.57 7.80
C ALA A 129 -17.14 18.20 8.91
N CYS A 130 -15.90 18.71 8.84
CA CYS A 130 -14.92 18.53 9.90
C CYS A 130 -15.44 19.02 11.25
N ALA A 131 -16.02 20.22 11.32
CA ALA A 131 -16.60 20.75 12.55
C ALA A 131 -17.77 19.90 13.09
N MET A 132 -18.64 19.39 12.21
CA MET A 132 -19.75 18.52 12.62
C MET A 132 -19.27 17.16 13.12
N VAL A 133 -18.20 16.60 12.56
CA VAL A 133 -17.59 15.34 13.03
C VAL A 133 -16.85 15.55 14.35
N ASP A 134 -16.14 16.66 14.51
CA ASP A 134 -15.42 17.01 15.74
C ASP A 134 -16.39 17.26 16.90
N ALA A 135 -17.48 17.97 16.64
CA ALA A 135 -18.57 18.21 17.60
C ALA A 135 -19.51 17.00 17.77
N ASP A 136 -19.20 15.86 17.14
CA ASP A 136 -19.96 14.62 17.23
C ASP A 136 -21.46 14.80 16.91
N MET A 137 -21.79 15.65 15.93
CA MET A 137 -23.17 16.04 15.59
C MET A 137 -23.85 15.13 14.56
N ILE A 138 -23.06 14.40 13.78
CA ILE A 138 -23.54 13.60 12.64
C ILE A 138 -23.09 12.14 12.74
N GLU A 139 -23.86 11.25 12.13
CA GLU A 139 -23.51 9.83 12.01
C GLU A 139 -23.79 9.28 10.61
N PRO A 140 -22.96 8.35 10.11
CA PRO A 140 -23.24 7.60 8.91
C PRO A 140 -24.58 6.86 9.00
N THR A 141 -25.23 6.66 7.87
CA THR A 141 -26.52 5.94 7.79
C THR A 141 -26.43 4.71 6.91
N VAL A 142 -27.50 3.91 6.93
CA VAL A 142 -27.65 2.74 6.05
C VAL A 142 -27.73 3.16 4.58
N ASP A 143 -28.25 4.36 4.30
CA ASP A 143 -28.24 4.94 2.97
C ASP A 143 -26.92 5.71 2.77
N PRO A 144 -26.00 5.24 1.90
CA PRO A 144 -24.70 5.86 1.72
C PRO A 144 -24.79 7.32 1.25
N GLY A 145 -25.86 7.70 0.54
CA GLY A 145 -26.05 9.06 0.04
C GLY A 145 -26.52 10.07 1.09
N THR A 146 -26.88 9.62 2.30
CA THR A 146 -27.40 10.50 3.35
C THR A 146 -26.66 10.34 4.67
N VAL A 147 -26.59 11.44 5.41
CA VAL A 147 -26.01 11.52 6.75
C VAL A 147 -27.11 11.91 7.74
N ARG A 148 -27.09 11.32 8.93
CA ARG A 148 -28.06 11.59 9.98
C ARG A 148 -27.51 12.56 11.00
N ILE A 149 -28.36 13.46 11.47
CA ILE A 149 -28.06 14.33 12.61
C ILE A 149 -28.38 13.56 13.89
N LYS A 150 -27.40 13.46 14.79
CA LYS A 150 -27.58 12.80 16.08
C LYS A 150 -28.60 13.55 16.93
N LEU A 151 -29.32 12.82 17.77
CA LEU A 151 -30.20 13.41 18.77
C LEU A 151 -29.35 14.02 19.90
N GLU A 152 -29.89 15.04 20.52
CA GLU A 152 -29.34 15.60 21.76
C GLU A 152 -29.32 14.51 22.83
N SER A 153 -28.20 14.39 23.54
CA SER A 153 -28.02 13.44 24.63
C SER A 153 -27.57 14.20 25.88
N GLU A 154 -28.44 14.27 26.88
CA GLU A 154 -28.14 14.91 28.17
C GLU A 154 -27.01 14.19 28.92
N GLY A 155 -26.84 12.88 28.71
CA GLY A 155 -25.82 12.06 29.37
C GLY A 155 -24.41 12.22 28.79
N GLU A 156 -24.29 12.47 27.49
CA GLU A 156 -23.00 12.63 26.79
C GLU A 156 -22.57 14.09 26.65
N GLY A 157 -23.41 15.04 27.09
CA GLY A 157 -23.15 16.48 26.94
C GLY A 157 -23.16 16.96 25.48
N ARG A 158 -23.73 16.18 24.55
CA ARG A 158 -23.78 16.50 23.13
C ARG A 158 -24.88 17.53 22.85
N TYR A 159 -24.48 18.72 22.41
CA TYR A 159 -25.39 19.77 21.95
C TYR A 159 -25.50 19.76 20.42
N VAL A 160 -26.71 19.65 19.89
CA VAL A 160 -26.97 19.62 18.44
C VAL A 160 -27.91 20.77 18.06
N PRO A 161 -27.40 21.89 17.50
CA PRO A 161 -28.24 23.01 17.09
C PRO A 161 -29.19 22.65 15.94
N ASP A 162 -30.10 23.56 15.62
CA ASP A 162 -30.90 23.44 14.40
C ASP A 162 -30.03 23.64 13.15
N VAL A 163 -29.80 22.54 12.44
CA VAL A 163 -29.04 22.51 11.20
C VAL A 163 -29.97 22.65 10.01
N PHE A 164 -29.59 23.52 9.08
CA PHE A 164 -30.30 23.72 7.82
C PHE A 164 -29.30 23.67 6.68
N PHE A 165 -29.72 23.16 5.53
CA PHE A 165 -28.97 23.21 4.29
C PHE A 165 -29.75 24.00 3.24
N THR A 166 -29.03 24.56 2.26
CA THR A 166 -29.63 25.37 1.18
C THR A 166 -29.37 24.69 -0.15
N TYR A 167 -30.41 24.51 -0.95
CA TYR A 167 -30.31 23.96 -2.30
C TYR A 167 -30.95 24.90 -3.32
N THR A 168 -30.52 24.80 -4.57
CA THR A 168 -31.14 25.52 -5.69
C THR A 168 -32.12 24.58 -6.36
N ASN A 169 -33.40 24.95 -6.41
CA ASN A 169 -34.42 24.14 -7.06
C ASN A 169 -34.39 24.29 -8.60
N GLU A 170 -35.25 23.54 -9.29
CA GLU A 170 -35.40 23.56 -10.76
C GLU A 170 -35.69 24.95 -11.34
N TYR A 171 -36.18 25.88 -10.53
CA TYR A 171 -36.50 27.26 -10.92
C TYR A 171 -35.37 28.25 -10.63
N GLY A 172 -34.20 27.77 -10.18
CA GLY A 172 -33.06 28.63 -9.83
C GLY A 172 -33.22 29.37 -8.50
N ILE A 173 -34.18 28.96 -7.67
CA ILE A 173 -34.46 29.61 -6.38
C ILE A 173 -33.73 28.87 -5.26
N GLN A 174 -33.06 29.62 -4.39
CA GLN A 174 -32.44 29.07 -3.19
C GLN A 174 -33.50 28.80 -2.12
N VAL A 175 -33.61 27.54 -1.70
CA VAL A 175 -34.54 27.07 -0.67
C VAL A 175 -33.73 26.59 0.53
N LYS A 176 -34.08 27.06 1.72
CA LYS A 176 -33.52 26.60 3.00
C LYS A 176 -34.40 25.50 3.56
N GLN A 177 -33.82 24.32 3.83
CA GLN A 177 -34.52 23.16 4.37
C GLN A 177 -33.87 22.68 5.68
N SER A 178 -34.70 22.16 6.58
CA SER A 178 -34.20 21.51 7.80
C SER A 178 -33.40 20.26 7.44
N ALA A 179 -32.23 20.10 8.06
CA ALA A 179 -31.38 18.94 7.87
C ALA A 179 -31.76 17.75 8.78
N LYS A 180 -32.71 17.95 9.70
CA LYS A 180 -33.25 16.89 10.57
C LYS A 180 -34.32 16.08 9.81
N PRO A 181 -34.34 14.73 9.92
CA PRO A 181 -33.38 13.89 10.63
C PRO A 181 -32.12 13.57 9.82
N CYS A 182 -32.20 13.60 8.49
CA CYS A 182 -31.10 13.30 7.58
C CYS A 182 -31.02 14.33 6.45
N PHE A 183 -29.83 14.51 5.89
CA PHE A 183 -29.59 15.34 4.72
C PHE A 183 -28.55 14.70 3.78
N PRO A 184 -28.45 15.15 2.52
CA PRO A 184 -27.54 14.54 1.55
C PRO A 184 -26.06 14.80 1.91
N VAL A 185 -25.23 13.76 1.77
CA VAL A 185 -23.79 13.81 2.09
C VAL A 185 -23.01 14.76 1.17
N GLU A 186 -23.50 15.02 -0.05
CA GLU A 186 -22.83 15.88 -1.03
C GLU A 186 -22.58 17.31 -0.53
N TYR A 187 -23.42 17.82 0.38
CA TYR A 187 -23.24 19.13 1.01
C TYR A 187 -22.04 19.20 1.96
N LEU A 188 -21.47 18.05 2.33
CA LEU A 188 -20.30 17.94 3.19
C LEU A 188 -18.99 17.92 2.41
N LEU A 189 -19.03 17.87 1.07
CA LEU A 189 -17.88 17.56 0.23
C LEU A 189 -17.53 18.70 -0.74
N VAL A 190 -16.27 18.73 -1.15
CA VAL A 190 -15.74 19.60 -2.20
C VAL A 190 -15.00 18.75 -3.22
N ASN A 191 -15.29 18.96 -4.50
CA ASN A 191 -14.62 18.25 -5.59
C ASN A 191 -13.23 18.83 -5.86
N VAL A 192 -12.26 17.94 -6.06
CA VAL A 192 -10.89 18.28 -6.43
C VAL A 192 -10.58 17.69 -7.80
N THR A 193 -10.01 18.50 -8.69
CA THR A 193 -9.58 18.02 -10.01
C THR A 193 -8.31 17.19 -9.91
N HIS A 194 -8.22 16.09 -10.65
CA HIS A 194 -7.02 15.26 -10.77
C HIS A 194 -6.47 15.27 -12.20
N GLY A 195 -5.27 14.70 -12.36
CA GLY A 195 -4.66 14.51 -13.66
C GLY A 195 -3.19 14.10 -13.57
N PHE A 196 -2.67 13.57 -14.67
CA PHE A 196 -1.27 13.19 -14.79
C PHE A 196 -0.49 14.25 -15.58
N PRO A 197 0.79 14.50 -15.25
CA PRO A 197 1.63 15.39 -16.03
C PRO A 197 1.86 14.83 -17.45
N THR A 198 1.86 15.71 -18.45
CA THR A 198 2.11 15.32 -19.85
C THR A 198 3.49 14.70 -20.05
N VAL A 199 4.49 15.19 -19.31
CA VAL A 199 5.84 14.62 -19.27
C VAL A 199 6.10 14.19 -17.82
N PRO A 200 5.98 12.89 -17.50
CA PRO A 200 6.17 12.40 -16.15
C PRO A 200 7.64 12.48 -15.73
N ALA A 201 7.89 13.05 -14.56
CA ALA A 201 9.21 13.12 -13.94
C ALA A 201 9.10 12.73 -12.45
N PRO A 202 8.66 11.49 -12.14
CA PRO A 202 8.42 11.07 -10.76
C PRO A 202 9.70 11.08 -9.94
N LEU A 203 9.59 11.15 -8.61
CA LEU A 203 10.73 11.13 -7.71
C LEU A 203 11.35 9.73 -7.63
N PHE A 204 10.53 8.70 -7.52
CA PHE A 204 10.95 7.30 -7.50
C PHE A 204 10.84 6.69 -8.90
N ARG A 205 11.96 6.15 -9.41
CA ARG A 205 12.17 5.74 -10.80
C ARG A 205 12.80 4.36 -10.93
N THR A 206 12.84 3.58 -9.86
CA THR A 206 13.41 2.23 -9.94
C THR A 206 12.72 1.42 -11.05
N PRO A 207 13.48 0.73 -11.92
CA PRO A 207 12.90 -0.13 -12.94
C PRO A 207 12.36 -1.45 -12.36
N LYS A 208 12.82 -1.83 -11.16
CA LYS A 208 12.39 -3.03 -10.44
C LYS A 208 11.89 -2.62 -9.06
N PRO A 209 10.57 -2.37 -8.92
CA PRO A 209 9.98 -2.01 -7.64
C PRO A 209 10.21 -3.10 -6.58
N PHE A 210 10.43 -2.68 -5.35
CA PHE A 210 10.44 -3.55 -4.19
C PHE A 210 8.99 -3.93 -3.82
N PRO A 211 8.75 -5.13 -3.25
CA PRO A 211 7.41 -5.53 -2.82
C PRO A 211 6.78 -4.49 -1.88
N VAL A 212 5.50 -4.17 -2.10
CA VAL A 212 4.74 -3.22 -1.28
C VAL A 212 4.47 -3.82 0.11
N GLU A 213 4.54 -2.99 1.14
CA GLU A 213 4.24 -3.36 2.52
C GLU A 213 2.80 -3.88 2.71
N ASN A 214 2.57 -4.66 3.77
CA ASN A 214 1.24 -5.12 4.20
C ASN A 214 0.44 -5.92 3.16
N ARG A 215 1.13 -6.64 2.25
CA ARG A 215 0.51 -7.53 1.24
C ARG A 215 0.88 -9.02 1.40
N PRO A 216 0.70 -9.64 2.58
CA PRO A 216 1.25 -10.97 2.89
C PRO A 216 0.86 -12.09 1.92
N PHE A 217 -0.31 -11.99 1.26
CA PHE A 217 -0.81 -13.01 0.34
C PHE A 217 -0.34 -12.83 -1.12
N THR A 218 0.20 -11.66 -1.49
CA THR A 218 0.59 -11.34 -2.88
C THR A 218 2.07 -11.01 -2.97
N GLU A 219 2.56 -10.17 -2.05
CA GLU A 219 3.89 -9.58 -2.06
C GLU A 219 4.48 -9.66 -0.65
N GLN A 220 5.52 -10.49 -0.47
CA GLN A 220 6.20 -10.60 0.82
C GLN A 220 7.52 -9.84 0.78
N GLN A 221 7.70 -8.93 1.73
CA GLN A 221 8.98 -8.26 1.95
C GLN A 221 9.91 -9.19 2.76
N ASP A 222 11.07 -9.51 2.20
CA ASP A 222 12.05 -10.41 2.81
C ASP A 222 13.46 -9.79 2.74
N PRO A 223 14.22 -9.74 3.86
CA PRO A 223 15.62 -9.31 3.84
C PRO A 223 16.49 -10.05 2.82
N ALA A 224 16.19 -11.32 2.51
CA ALA A 224 16.92 -12.11 1.51
C ALA A 224 16.84 -11.50 0.10
N VAL A 225 15.73 -10.85 -0.25
CA VAL A 225 15.57 -10.15 -1.54
C VAL A 225 16.51 -8.95 -1.60
N VAL A 226 16.60 -8.17 -0.51
CA VAL A 226 17.50 -7.01 -0.39
C VAL A 226 18.96 -7.47 -0.52
N PHE A 227 19.34 -8.51 0.21
CA PHE A 227 20.71 -9.05 0.15
C PHE A 227 21.07 -9.62 -1.22
N GLY A 228 20.13 -10.33 -1.86
CA GLY A 228 20.28 -10.86 -3.20
C GLY A 228 20.51 -9.76 -4.24
N GLU A 229 19.73 -8.67 -4.17
CA GLU A 229 19.89 -7.53 -5.07
C GLU A 229 21.20 -6.77 -4.83
N ILE A 230 21.59 -6.55 -3.57
CA ILE A 230 22.87 -5.93 -3.22
C ILE A 230 24.05 -6.73 -3.83
N ARG A 231 23.99 -8.06 -3.76
CA ARG A 231 25.01 -8.95 -4.34
C ARG A 231 25.00 -8.94 -5.86
N ARG A 232 23.81 -9.03 -6.47
CA ARG A 232 23.64 -8.99 -7.93
C ARG A 232 24.21 -7.71 -8.52
N LEU A 233 23.97 -6.58 -7.85
CA LEU A 233 24.53 -5.29 -8.24
C LEU A 233 26.03 -5.18 -7.95
N GLY A 234 26.55 -5.93 -6.98
CA GLY A 234 27.91 -5.76 -6.49
C GLY A 234 28.09 -4.45 -5.71
N ALA A 235 27.03 -3.98 -5.05
CA ALA A 235 26.98 -2.67 -4.39
C ALA A 235 28.04 -2.50 -3.29
N SER A 236 28.49 -3.61 -2.70
CA SER A 236 29.56 -3.65 -1.70
C SER A 236 30.95 -3.30 -2.23
N LYS A 237 31.15 -3.27 -3.56
CA LYS A 237 32.38 -2.80 -4.21
C LYS A 237 32.38 -1.30 -4.49
N LEU A 238 31.28 -0.61 -4.18
CA LEU A 238 31.11 0.81 -4.46
C LEU A 238 32.06 1.63 -3.59
N CYS A 239 32.82 2.51 -4.23
CA CYS A 239 33.78 3.42 -3.58
C CYS A 239 33.29 4.88 -3.67
N LYS A 240 33.84 5.74 -2.81
CA LYS A 240 33.56 7.19 -2.84
C LYS A 240 33.92 7.83 -4.18
N SER A 241 33.17 8.85 -4.56
CA SER A 241 33.39 9.60 -5.81
C SER A 241 34.80 10.20 -5.89
N THR A 242 35.43 10.52 -4.76
CA THR A 242 36.80 11.06 -4.69
C THR A 242 37.90 10.02 -4.88
N ASN A 243 37.61 8.73 -4.69
CA ASN A 243 38.60 7.65 -4.62
C ASN A 243 38.58 6.76 -5.88
N ALA A 244 37.90 7.18 -6.95
CA ALA A 244 37.75 6.42 -8.20
C ALA A 244 39.06 6.37 -9.02
N ASN A 245 40.06 5.65 -8.51
CA ASN A 245 41.36 5.42 -9.17
C ASN A 245 41.35 4.21 -10.13
N GLY A 246 40.19 3.79 -10.64
CA GLY A 246 40.03 2.71 -11.63
C GLY A 246 38.78 2.93 -12.49
N SER A 247 38.87 2.58 -13.79
CA SER A 247 37.83 2.61 -14.84
C SER A 247 36.58 3.44 -14.46
N SER A 248 36.69 4.78 -14.52
CA SER A 248 35.65 5.74 -14.10
C SER A 248 34.23 5.43 -14.59
N LYS A 249 34.14 4.73 -15.74
CA LYS A 249 32.88 4.27 -16.32
C LYS A 249 32.19 3.13 -15.55
N GLU A 250 32.92 2.09 -15.15
CA GLU A 250 32.34 0.92 -14.45
C GLU A 250 31.84 1.32 -13.05
N GLN A 251 32.62 2.13 -12.33
CA GLN A 251 32.20 2.69 -11.04
C GLN A 251 31.00 3.62 -11.22
N GLY A 252 30.95 4.43 -12.28
CA GLY A 252 29.79 5.27 -12.59
C GLY A 252 28.51 4.46 -12.85
N GLU A 253 28.61 3.37 -13.61
CA GLU A 253 27.48 2.47 -13.91
C GLU A 253 27.00 1.73 -12.66
N LEU A 254 27.92 1.21 -11.83
CA LEU A 254 27.60 0.59 -10.55
C LEU A 254 26.87 1.58 -9.64
N ARG A 255 27.39 2.80 -9.53
CA ARG A 255 26.85 3.84 -8.67
C ARG A 255 25.45 4.27 -9.09
N LYS A 256 25.21 4.42 -10.41
CA LYS A 256 23.88 4.66 -10.95
C LYS A 256 22.92 3.52 -10.66
N SER A 257 23.41 2.27 -10.71
CA SER A 257 22.58 1.09 -10.43
C SER A 257 22.19 1.01 -8.95
N VAL A 258 23.11 1.34 -8.03
CA VAL A 258 22.82 1.44 -6.59
C VAL A 258 21.89 2.61 -6.29
N ALA A 259 22.08 3.76 -6.96
CA ALA A 259 21.18 4.91 -6.84
C ALA A 259 19.76 4.56 -7.28
N LEU A 260 19.60 3.86 -8.42
CA LEU A 260 18.30 3.38 -8.89
C LEU A 260 17.66 2.37 -7.93
N PHE A 261 18.45 1.47 -7.36
CA PHE A 261 17.98 0.50 -6.36
C PHE A 261 17.41 1.21 -5.12
N LEU A 262 18.12 2.22 -4.60
CA LEU A 262 17.67 3.00 -3.44
C LEU A 262 16.54 3.98 -3.76
N ASN A 263 16.24 4.23 -5.03
CA ASN A 263 15.19 5.15 -5.47
C ASN A 263 13.82 4.47 -5.54
N ASP A 264 13.47 3.81 -4.44
CA ASP A 264 12.22 3.08 -4.22
C ASP A 264 11.70 3.38 -2.79
N TRP A 265 10.45 3.84 -2.68
CA TRP A 265 9.82 4.16 -1.41
C TRP A 265 9.62 2.94 -0.50
N HIS A 266 9.15 1.83 -1.05
CA HIS A 266 8.86 0.61 -0.30
C HIS A 266 10.13 -0.04 0.23
N LEU A 267 11.22 0.01 -0.55
CA LEU A 267 12.53 -0.43 -0.08
C LEU A 267 12.99 0.41 1.12
N ILE A 268 13.01 1.74 1.01
CA ILE A 268 13.52 2.58 2.10
C ILE A 268 12.60 2.53 3.33
N ALA A 269 11.31 2.28 3.15
CA ALA A 269 10.37 2.04 4.25
C ALA A 269 10.62 0.72 4.98
N PHE A 270 11.11 -0.30 4.25
CA PHE A 270 11.41 -1.63 4.77
C PHE A 270 12.79 -1.74 5.45
N LEU A 271 13.81 -1.03 4.97
CA LEU A 271 15.19 -1.11 5.52
C LEU A 271 15.29 -0.98 7.06
N PRO A 272 14.53 -0.10 7.74
CA PRO A 272 14.55 -0.01 9.20
C PRO A 272 14.11 -1.29 9.90
N ASN A 273 13.18 -2.06 9.29
CA ASN A 273 12.65 -3.29 9.85
C ASN A 273 13.70 -4.41 9.93
N MET A 274 14.83 -4.26 9.22
CA MET A 274 15.95 -5.20 9.30
C MET A 274 16.77 -5.05 10.58
N GLY A 275 16.63 -3.94 11.32
CA GLY A 275 17.34 -3.70 12.58
C GLY A 275 18.86 -3.49 12.45
N ILE A 276 19.36 -3.22 11.24
CA ILE A 276 20.80 -3.03 10.96
C ILE A 276 21.20 -1.55 11.03
N LEU A 277 20.29 -0.64 10.70
CA LEU A 277 20.54 0.79 10.55
C LEU A 277 20.05 1.56 11.77
N SER A 278 20.81 2.57 12.19
CA SER A 278 20.35 3.54 13.19
C SER A 278 19.33 4.52 12.61
N GLU A 279 18.56 5.21 13.47
CA GLU A 279 17.56 6.20 13.02
C GLU A 279 18.16 7.32 12.17
N ASP A 280 19.37 7.79 12.50
CA ASP A 280 20.06 8.84 11.75
C ASP A 280 20.48 8.35 10.36
N GLU A 281 20.91 7.09 10.24
CA GLU A 281 21.25 6.46 8.96
C GLU A 281 20.00 6.23 8.10
N VAL A 282 18.87 5.86 8.70
CA VAL A 282 17.59 5.75 8.00
C VAL A 282 17.16 7.11 7.44
N LYS A 283 17.24 8.17 8.25
CA LYS A 283 16.94 9.55 7.79
C LYS A 283 17.88 9.99 6.68
N LEU A 284 19.16 9.59 6.73
CA LEU A 284 20.13 9.87 5.67
C LEU A 284 19.78 9.13 4.38
N ILE A 285 19.42 7.85 4.45
CA ILE A 285 18.98 7.06 3.29
C ILE A 285 17.73 7.70 2.68
N ALA A 286 16.72 8.01 3.49
CA ALA A 286 15.50 8.66 3.01
C ALA A 286 15.79 9.99 2.29
N ARG A 287 16.64 10.84 2.88
CA ARG A 287 17.08 12.10 2.26
C ARG A 287 17.83 11.90 0.95
N THR A 288 18.67 10.88 0.89
CA THR A 288 19.46 10.52 -0.28
C THR A 288 18.55 10.01 -1.40
N SER A 289 17.62 9.10 -1.07
CA SER A 289 16.64 8.50 -1.97
C SER A 289 15.61 9.49 -2.50
N GLY A 290 15.20 10.46 -1.68
CA GLY A 290 14.28 11.54 -2.03
C GLY A 290 14.94 12.77 -2.67
N SER A 291 16.25 12.74 -2.93
CA SER A 291 16.95 13.83 -3.62
C SER A 291 16.69 13.78 -5.13
N PRO A 292 16.18 14.86 -5.76
CA PRO A 292 16.06 14.91 -7.23
C PRO A 292 17.39 14.73 -7.95
N ALA A 293 18.51 15.07 -7.29
CA ALA A 293 19.86 14.94 -7.82
C ALA A 293 20.45 13.53 -7.70
N LEU A 294 19.75 12.56 -7.08
CA LEU A 294 20.28 11.22 -6.82
C LEU A 294 20.82 10.50 -8.07
N LEU A 295 20.11 10.65 -9.20
CA LEU A 295 20.49 10.02 -10.47
C LEU A 295 21.39 10.90 -11.34
N GLU A 296 21.57 12.17 -10.97
CA GLU A 296 22.30 13.18 -11.74
C GLU A 296 23.69 13.46 -11.16
N ASP A 297 23.80 13.49 -9.83
CA ASP A 297 25.01 13.83 -9.10
C ASP A 297 25.58 12.62 -8.35
N ALA A 298 26.79 12.24 -8.74
CA ALA A 298 27.56 11.20 -8.09
C ALA A 298 28.08 11.60 -6.69
N SER A 299 27.96 12.82 -6.20
CA SER A 299 28.34 13.11 -4.81
C SER A 299 27.29 12.60 -3.81
N VAL A 300 26.04 12.45 -4.24
CA VAL A 300 24.87 12.27 -3.34
C VAL A 300 24.91 10.98 -2.51
N LEU A 301 25.46 9.87 -3.04
CA LEU A 301 25.62 8.63 -2.26
C LEU A 301 26.87 8.62 -1.35
N ASP A 302 27.81 9.57 -1.47
CA ASP A 302 29.08 9.48 -0.71
C ASP A 302 28.87 9.48 0.82
N PRO A 303 27.95 10.27 1.39
CA PRO A 303 27.66 10.21 2.83
C PRO A 303 27.18 8.83 3.29
N LEU A 304 26.44 8.09 2.45
CA LEU A 304 25.95 6.76 2.78
C LEU A 304 27.09 5.74 2.91
N LEU A 305 28.15 5.90 2.10
CA LEU A 305 29.35 5.05 2.16
C LEU A 305 30.18 5.29 3.44
N ASP A 306 29.89 6.39 4.15
CA ASP A 306 30.52 6.70 5.43
C ASP A 306 29.84 6.06 6.64
N CYS A 307 28.59 5.61 6.48
CA CYS A 307 27.78 5.01 7.52
C CYS A 307 28.22 3.59 7.87
N ASP A 308 28.35 3.30 9.16
CA ASP A 308 28.75 1.98 9.65
C ASP A 308 27.62 0.95 9.49
N GLY A 309 26.36 1.36 9.67
CA GLY A 309 25.19 0.52 9.40
C GLY A 309 25.09 0.13 7.92
N TRP A 310 25.43 1.05 7.01
CA TRP A 310 25.49 0.75 5.57
C TRP A 310 26.59 -0.25 5.23
N ARG A 311 27.79 -0.09 5.80
CA ARG A 311 28.89 -1.05 5.63
C ARG A 311 28.51 -2.43 6.17
N THR A 312 27.86 -2.46 7.34
CA THR A 312 27.38 -3.68 7.97
C THR A 312 26.34 -4.38 7.10
N LEU A 313 25.38 -3.63 6.55
CA LEU A 313 24.39 -4.14 5.60
C LEU A 313 25.07 -4.75 4.36
N MET A 314 26.10 -4.08 3.82
CA MET A 314 26.87 -4.58 2.68
C MET A 314 27.65 -5.86 3.00
N THR A 315 28.26 -5.95 4.18
CA THR A 315 28.97 -7.15 4.64
C THR A 315 28.00 -8.33 4.82
N ILE A 316 26.87 -8.12 5.50
CA ILE A 316 25.85 -9.18 5.69
C ILE A 316 25.29 -9.64 4.33
N ALA A 317 25.06 -8.72 3.41
CA ALA A 317 24.58 -9.05 2.07
C ALA A 317 25.59 -9.86 1.23
N GLN A 318 26.89 -9.67 1.46
CA GLN A 318 27.94 -10.48 0.82
C GLN A 318 28.00 -11.89 1.39
N GLU A 319 27.92 -12.02 2.72
CA GLU A 319 28.09 -13.29 3.45
C GLU A 319 26.82 -14.16 3.49
N SER A 320 25.65 -13.57 3.30
CA SER A 320 24.38 -14.34 3.22
C SER A 320 24.45 -15.37 2.09
N GLU A 321 23.79 -16.51 2.23
CA GLU A 321 23.65 -17.43 1.08
C GLU A 321 22.66 -16.86 0.06
N PRO A 322 22.85 -17.11 -1.26
CA PRO A 322 21.81 -16.77 -2.22
C PRO A 322 20.53 -17.54 -1.86
N PRO A 323 19.35 -16.93 -2.02
CA PRO A 323 18.10 -17.64 -1.76
C PRO A 323 18.09 -18.93 -2.59
N ARG A 324 17.98 -20.09 -1.92
CA ARG A 324 17.83 -21.37 -2.64
C ARG A 324 16.59 -21.25 -3.52
N PRO A 325 16.66 -21.57 -4.82
CA PRO A 325 15.43 -21.73 -5.60
C PRO A 325 14.57 -22.75 -4.85
N ALA A 326 13.27 -22.48 -4.73
CA ALA A 326 12.32 -23.40 -4.13
C ALA A 326 12.26 -24.67 -4.97
N THR A 327 13.21 -25.57 -4.75
CA THR A 327 13.18 -26.93 -5.26
C THR A 327 12.08 -27.65 -4.49
N ALA A 328 11.07 -28.13 -5.22
CA ALA A 328 10.11 -29.12 -4.72
C ALA A 328 10.87 -30.21 -3.93
N PRO A 329 10.30 -30.74 -2.84
CA PRO A 329 11.02 -31.66 -1.97
C PRO A 329 11.30 -32.95 -2.75
N VAL A 330 12.53 -33.09 -3.25
CA VAL A 330 13.08 -34.38 -3.63
C VAL A 330 13.37 -35.11 -2.34
N SER A 331 12.63 -36.19 -2.12
CA SER A 331 12.77 -37.12 -1.01
C SER A 331 14.19 -37.69 -0.97
N ALA A 332 15.03 -37.11 -0.13
CA ALA A 332 16.33 -37.65 0.24
C ALA A 332 16.19 -38.39 1.58
N PHE A 333 15.69 -39.61 1.51
CA PHE A 333 15.96 -40.62 2.53
C PHE A 333 16.57 -41.81 1.82
N ASP A 334 17.89 -41.78 1.68
CA ASP A 334 18.62 -43.02 1.53
C ASP A 334 19.97 -42.94 2.22
N HIS A 335 20.26 -44.03 2.93
CA HIS A 335 21.52 -44.44 3.49
C HIS A 335 22.00 -43.82 4.81
N ASP A 336 21.49 -44.36 5.93
CA ASP A 336 22.33 -44.62 7.09
C ASP A 336 22.18 -46.10 7.49
N GLY A 337 23.33 -46.76 7.64
CA GLY A 337 23.43 -48.21 7.78
C GLY A 337 22.98 -48.70 9.16
N PHE A 338 22.09 -49.69 9.15
CA PHE A 338 21.95 -50.63 10.25
C PHE A 338 21.54 -52.00 9.69
N GLU A 339 22.45 -52.96 9.80
CA GLU A 339 22.34 -54.33 9.31
C GLU A 339 21.55 -55.17 10.32
N ALA A 340 20.37 -55.66 9.92
CA ALA A 340 19.56 -56.60 10.72
C ALA A 340 19.51 -57.98 10.02
N PRO A 341 19.65 -59.11 10.74
CA PRO A 341 19.73 -60.43 10.13
C PRO A 341 18.37 -60.95 9.65
N PRO A 342 18.35 -61.95 8.76
CA PRO A 342 17.14 -62.43 8.11
C PRO A 342 16.43 -63.45 8.99
N ASP A 343 15.12 -63.30 9.14
CA ASP A 343 14.24 -64.40 9.51
C ASP A 343 13.11 -64.53 8.49
N SER A 344 12.79 -65.78 8.26
CA SER A 344 12.31 -66.39 7.02
C SER A 344 10.87 -66.91 7.15
N PHE A 345 10.24 -67.14 5.98
CA PHE A 345 9.00 -67.93 5.71
C PHE A 345 7.67 -67.19 6.02
N ASP A 346 6.61 -67.17 5.20
CA ASP A 346 6.21 -67.94 4.00
C ASP A 346 5.12 -67.18 3.18
N VAL A 347 5.21 -67.31 1.85
CA VAL A 347 4.15 -67.58 0.83
C VAL A 347 2.80 -66.82 0.89
N VAL A 348 2.43 -66.08 -0.17
CA VAL A 348 1.43 -66.43 -1.22
C VAL A 348 1.50 -65.40 -2.37
N GLU A 349 1.67 -65.89 -3.61
CA GLU A 349 1.51 -65.13 -4.85
C GLU A 349 0.06 -64.67 -5.07
N GLY A 350 -0.11 -63.38 -5.35
CA GLY A 350 -1.35 -62.81 -5.87
C GLY A 350 -1.04 -61.61 -6.75
N GLY A 351 -0.89 -61.85 -8.05
CA GLY A 351 -0.68 -60.79 -9.04
C GLY A 351 -1.87 -59.83 -9.09
N GLY A 352 -1.58 -58.54 -8.89
CA GLY A 352 -2.51 -57.44 -9.08
C GLY A 352 -1.71 -56.17 -9.30
N SER A 353 -1.76 -55.65 -10.52
CA SER A 353 -1.11 -54.40 -10.95
C SER A 353 -1.51 -53.21 -10.07
N SER A 354 -0.66 -52.84 -9.10
CA SER A 354 -0.80 -51.58 -8.37
C SER A 354 -0.44 -50.41 -9.29
N GLY A 355 -1.46 -49.85 -9.94
CA GLY A 355 -1.33 -48.56 -10.61
C GLY A 355 -0.98 -47.49 -9.58
N SER A 356 0.12 -46.78 -9.81
CA SER A 356 0.51 -45.61 -9.01
C SER A 356 -0.59 -44.55 -9.09
N GLY A 357 -1.40 -44.43 -8.04
CA GLY A 357 -2.35 -43.33 -7.89
C GLY A 357 -1.63 -42.07 -7.40
N ALA A 358 -1.98 -40.91 -7.95
CA ALA A 358 -1.48 -39.62 -7.49
C ALA A 358 -2.52 -38.97 -6.56
N ILE A 359 -2.09 -38.56 -5.36
CA ILE A 359 -2.94 -37.86 -4.40
C ILE A 359 -2.94 -36.37 -4.73
N CYS A 360 -4.11 -35.78 -4.95
CA CYS A 360 -4.21 -34.36 -5.28
C CYS A 360 -3.78 -33.50 -4.08
N PRO A 361 -2.83 -32.56 -4.25
CA PRO A 361 -2.36 -31.70 -3.15
C PRO A 361 -3.40 -30.67 -2.69
N HIS A 362 -4.47 -30.44 -3.47
CA HIS A 362 -5.48 -29.44 -3.20
C HIS A 362 -6.71 -29.98 -2.46
N CYS A 363 -7.18 -31.18 -2.81
CA CYS A 363 -8.40 -31.75 -2.23
C CYS A 363 -8.20 -33.13 -1.60
N THR A 364 -6.96 -33.65 -1.58
CA THR A 364 -6.56 -34.94 -1.00
C THR A 364 -7.20 -36.19 -1.62
N PHE A 365 -7.91 -36.04 -2.73
CA PHE A 365 -8.49 -37.16 -3.46
C PHE A 365 -7.40 -38.01 -4.14
N GLU A 366 -7.51 -39.33 -4.04
CA GLU A 366 -6.60 -40.29 -4.68
C GLU A 366 -7.06 -40.57 -6.12
N ASN A 367 -6.25 -40.17 -7.10
CA ASN A 367 -6.58 -40.30 -8.51
C ASN A 367 -5.96 -41.58 -9.05
N HIS A 368 -6.78 -42.49 -9.59
CA HIS A 368 -6.31 -43.74 -10.15
C HIS A 368 -5.97 -43.58 -11.65
N GLY A 369 -4.70 -43.77 -12.00
CA GLY A 369 -4.19 -43.70 -13.38
C GLY A 369 -3.30 -42.47 -13.64
N ALA A 370 -2.57 -42.48 -14.76
CA ALA A 370 -1.66 -41.40 -15.15
C ALA A 370 -2.44 -40.21 -15.74
N ARG A 371 -3.12 -39.44 -14.90
CA ARG A 371 -3.79 -38.18 -15.27
C ARG A 371 -2.95 -36.98 -14.85
N THR A 372 -3.09 -35.89 -15.58
CA THR A 372 -2.45 -34.60 -15.26
C THR A 372 -3.30 -33.73 -14.35
N ASP A 373 -4.62 -33.93 -14.33
CA ASP A 373 -5.58 -33.15 -13.54
C ASP A 373 -6.44 -34.07 -12.65
N CYS A 374 -6.85 -33.56 -11.49
CA CYS A 374 -7.63 -34.28 -10.50
C CYS A 374 -9.09 -34.49 -10.95
N GLU A 375 -9.61 -35.70 -10.76
CA GLU A 375 -10.97 -36.09 -11.17
C GLU A 375 -12.09 -35.34 -10.44
N VAL A 376 -11.83 -34.86 -9.21
CA VAL A 376 -12.85 -34.22 -8.37
C VAL A 376 -12.84 -32.70 -8.52
N CYS A 377 -11.67 -32.07 -8.50
CA CYS A 377 -11.56 -30.61 -8.50
C CYS A 377 -11.07 -30.03 -9.84
N GLY A 378 -10.59 -30.84 -10.78
CA GLY A 378 -10.10 -30.39 -12.08
C GLY A 378 -8.79 -29.58 -12.03
N LEU A 379 -8.10 -29.55 -10.89
CA LEU A 379 -6.79 -28.89 -10.72
C LEU A 379 -5.65 -29.87 -11.00
N PRO A 380 -4.47 -29.37 -11.41
CA PRO A 380 -3.30 -30.21 -11.71
C PRO A 380 -2.90 -31.12 -10.54
N LEU A 381 -2.47 -32.35 -10.86
CA LEU A 381 -2.00 -33.37 -9.90
C LEU A 381 -0.54 -33.19 -9.48
#